data_AF-A0A0F9YV09-F1
#
_entry.id   AF-A0A0F9YV09-F1
#
_cell.length_a   1.000
_cell.length_b   1.000
_cell.length_c   1.000
_cell.angle_alpha   90.00
_cell.angle_beta   90.00
_cell.angle_gamma   90.00
#
_symmetry.space_group_name_H-M   'P 1'
#
loop_
_entity.id
_entity.type
_entity.pdbx_description
1 polymer ?
#
loop_
_entity_poly.entity_id
_entity_poly.type
_entity_poly.pdbx_seq_one_letter_code
_entity_poly.pdbx_strand_id
1 'polypeptide(L)' 'MTQKLSLSEKFEIKAFLEIGWKQKEIAKKFLISQSTVLKKKINETGQLERKSGSGRPSLINSNDISYLKK' A
#
# COMPACT_ATOMS: atom_id res chain seq x y z
N MET A 1 11.98 -8.62 10.27
CA MET A 1 12.52 -8.21 8.95
C MET A 1 11.40 -8.26 7.93
N THR A 2 11.06 -7.13 7.31
CA THR A 2 10.03 -7.10 6.26
C THR A 2 10.74 -7.21 4.90
N GLN A 3 10.71 -8.39 4.27
CA GLN A 3 11.26 -8.54 2.92
C GLN A 3 10.41 -7.72 1.95
N LYS A 4 11.06 -6.80 1.24
CA LYS A 4 10.41 -5.89 0.31
C LYS A 4 10.37 -6.56 -1.06
N LEU A 5 9.19 -7.01 -1.45
CA LEU A 5 8.97 -7.55 -2.80
C LEU A 5 9.30 -6.48 -3.85
N SER A 6 10.03 -6.90 -4.88
CA SER A 6 10.28 -6.14 -6.10
C SER A 6 8.99 -5.83 -6.85
N LEU A 7 9.07 -4.95 -7.85
CA LEU A 7 7.92 -4.65 -8.69
C LEU A 7 7.52 -5.88 -9.52
N SER A 8 8.49 -6.60 -10.10
CA SER A 8 8.27 -7.81 -10.91
C SER A 8 7.53 -8.88 -10.13
N GLU A 9 8.00 -9.20 -8.91
CA GLU A 9 7.36 -10.22 -8.08
C GLU A 9 5.91 -9.87 -7.75
N LYS A 10 5.59 -8.58 -7.57
CA LYS A 10 4.20 -8.15 -7.33
C LYS A 10 3.31 -8.39 -8.55
N PHE A 11 3.84 -8.16 -9.75
CA PHE A 11 3.11 -8.45 -11.00
C PHE A 11 2.91 -9.95 -11.20
N GLU A 12 3.93 -10.76 -10.94
CA GLU A 12 3.81 -12.21 -11.06
C GLU A 12 2.83 -12.80 -10.04
N ILE A 13 2.91 -12.39 -8.77
CA ILE A 13 1.95 -12.79 -7.73
C ILE A 13 0.52 -12.46 -8.17
N LYS A 14 0.31 -11.30 -8.80
CA LYS A 14 -0.98 -10.90 -9.34
C LYS A 14 -1.42 -11.83 -10.47
N ALA A 15 -0.56 -12.09 -11.46
CA ALA A 15 -0.89 -13.00 -12.56
C ALA A 15 -1.28 -14.40 -12.04
N PHE A 16 -0.57 -14.94 -11.06
CA PHE A 16 -0.93 -16.23 -10.46
C PHE A 16 -2.30 -16.20 -9.76
N LEU A 17 -2.65 -15.10 -9.09
CA LEU A 17 -3.97 -14.94 -8.48
C LEU A 17 -5.09 -14.87 -9.54
N GLU A 18 -4.88 -14.17 -10.66
CA GLU A 18 -5.83 -14.08 -11.77
C GLU A 18 -6.05 -15.43 -12.47
N ILE A 19 -4.98 -16.24 -12.60
CA ILE A 19 -5.04 -17.60 -13.16
C ILE A 19 -5.70 -18.59 -12.18
N GLY A 20 -5.99 -18.16 -10.93
CA GLY A 20 -6.69 -18.97 -9.94
C GLY A 20 -5.78 -19.93 -9.14
N TRP A 21 -4.47 -19.66 -9.10
CA TRP A 21 -3.57 -20.45 -8.26
C TRP A 21 -3.91 -20.35 -6.77
N LYS A 22 -3.64 -21.43 -6.04
CA LYS A 22 -3.85 -21.46 -4.59
C LYS A 22 -2.85 -20.53 -3.89
N GLN A 23 -3.34 -19.69 -2.99
CA GLN A 23 -2.52 -18.75 -2.21
C GLN A 23 -1.34 -19.42 -1.48
N LYS A 24 -1.54 -20.65 -0.99
CA LYS A 24 -0.49 -21.46 -0.33
C LYS A 24 0.69 -21.76 -1.27
N GLU A 25 0.42 -21.99 -2.55
CA GLU A 25 1.45 -22.30 -3.54
C GLU A 25 2.20 -21.05 -3.97
N ILE A 26 1.48 -19.94 -4.16
CA ILE A 26 2.08 -18.63 -4.42
C ILE A 26 2.98 -18.22 -3.25
N ALA A 27 2.50 -18.34 -2.01
CA ALA A 27 3.27 -18.01 -0.81
C ALA A 27 4.57 -18.83 -0.72
N LYS A 28 4.52 -20.12 -1.05
CA LYS A 28 5.71 -20.99 -1.11
C LYS A 28 6.68 -20.55 -2.22
N LYS A 29 6.16 -20.24 -3.41
CA LYS A 29 6.97 -19.85 -4.57
C LYS A 29 7.79 -18.57 -4.31
N PHE A 30 7.17 -17.59 -3.68
CA PHE A 30 7.80 -16.29 -3.40
C PHE A 30 8.42 -16.19 -2.00
N LEU A 31 8.44 -17.28 -1.23
CA LEU A 31 8.93 -17.30 0.16
C LEU A 31 8.30 -16.21 1.06
N ILE A 32 7.02 -15.91 0.82
CA ILE A 32 6.27 -14.90 1.56
C ILE A 32 5.17 -15.51 2.42
N SER A 33 4.69 -14.74 3.40
CA SER A 33 3.53 -15.15 4.19
C SER A 33 2.25 -15.17 3.32
N GLN A 34 1.33 -16.09 3.64
CA GLN A 34 0.02 -16.14 2.99
C GLN A 34 -0.77 -14.83 3.16
N SER A 35 -0.61 -14.17 4.32
CA SER A 35 -1.20 -12.87 4.59
C SER A 35 -0.73 -11.77 3.64
N THR A 36 0.51 -11.86 3.13
CA THR A 36 1.04 -10.93 2.13
C THR A 36 0.36 -11.12 0.78
N VAL A 37 0.12 -12.37 0.38
CA VAL A 37 -0.65 -12.71 -0.83
C VAL A 37 -2.09 -12.20 -0.71
N LEU A 38 -2.71 -12.38 0.46
CA LEU A 38 -4.09 -11.93 0.72
C LEU A 38 -4.23 -10.40 0.64
N LYS A 39 -3.30 -9.63 1.22
CA LYS A 39 -3.30 -8.16 1.13
C LYS A 39 -3.21 -7.67 -0.33
N LYS A 40 -2.53 -8.43 -1.20
CA LYS A 40 -2.45 -8.10 -2.62
C LYS A 40 -3.74 -8.40 -3.37
N LYS A 41 -4.48 -9.42 -2.95
CA LYS A 41 -5.84 -9.70 -3.45
C LYS A 41 -6.84 -8.59 -3.07
N ILE A 42 -6.75 -8.04 -1.85
CA ILE A 42 -7.70 -7.06 -1.33
C ILE A 42 -7.54 -5.67 -1.97
N ASN A 43 -6.32 -5.29 -2.36
CA ASN A 43 -6.05 -3.98 -2.99
C ASN A 43 -6.75 -3.76 -4.35
N GLU A 44 -7.38 -4.78 -4.94
CA GLU A 44 -8.10 -4.68 -6.21
C GLU A 44 -9.63 -4.68 -6.04
N THR A 45 -10.17 -5.28 -4.97
CA THR A 45 -11.63 -5.29 -4.75
C THR A 45 -12.15 -4.04 -4.06
N GLY A 46 -11.27 -3.25 -3.43
CA GLY A 46 -11.52 -1.85 -3.15
C GLY A 46 -10.59 -1.04 -4.01
N GLN A 47 -11.10 -0.07 -4.79
CA GLN A 47 -10.99 1.32 -4.37
C GLN A 47 -10.89 1.42 -2.83
N LEU A 48 -9.73 1.05 -2.27
CA LEU A 48 -9.36 1.50 -0.96
C LEU A 48 -9.13 2.98 -1.19
N GLU A 49 -10.19 3.77 -1.00
CA GLU A 49 -10.10 5.20 -0.86
C GLU A 49 -8.86 5.45 -0.05
N ARG A 50 -7.79 5.93 -0.70
CA ARG A 50 -6.66 6.43 0.03
C ARG A 50 -7.26 7.60 0.77
N LYS A 51 -7.69 7.39 2.02
CA LYS A 51 -7.97 8.48 2.93
C LYS A 51 -6.63 9.15 3.06
N SER A 52 -6.41 10.16 2.23
CA SER A 52 -5.37 11.16 2.38
C SER A 52 -5.37 11.46 3.86
N GLY A 53 -4.32 11.04 4.56
CA GLY A 53 -4.26 11.15 6.02
C GLY A 53 -4.70 12.56 6.35
N SER A 54 -5.76 12.69 7.16
CA SER A 54 -6.32 13.97 7.53
C SER A 54 -5.19 14.74 8.19
N GLY A 55 -4.52 15.59 7.42
CA GLY A 55 -3.52 16.50 7.94
C GLY A 55 -4.25 17.28 9.01
N ARG A 56 -3.83 17.11 10.26
CA ARG A 56 -4.33 17.93 11.36
C ARG A 56 -4.06 19.37 10.91
N PRO A 57 -5.07 20.23 10.71
CA PRO A 57 -4.78 21.61 10.36
C PRO A 57 -3.99 22.17 11.53
N SER A 58 -2.69 22.41 11.30
CA SER A 58 -1.95 23.30 12.18
C SER A 58 -2.69 24.62 12.12
N LEU A 59 -3.30 25.02 13.24
CA LEU A 59 -3.81 26.37 13.42
C LEU A 59 -2.61 27.31 13.22
N ILE A 60 -2.41 27.75 11.97
CA ILE A 60 -1.48 28.83 11.67
C ILE A 60 -2.15 30.05 12.29
N ASN A 61 -1.63 30.47 13.43
CA ASN A 61 -2.10 31.63 14.15
C ASN A 61 -1.83 32.84 13.25
N SER A 62 -2.89 33.58 12.89
CA SER A 62 -2.82 34.69 11.91
C SER A 62 -1.90 35.85 12.34
N ASN A 63 -1.37 35.82 13.57
CA ASN A 63 -0.40 36.79 14.07
C ASN A 63 1.03 36.58 13.54
N ASP A 64 1.32 35.41 12.95
CA ASP A 64 2.64 35.02 12.45
C ASP A 64 2.86 35.38 10.96
N ILE A 65 2.07 36.29 10.38
CA ILE A 65 2.22 36.71 8.96
C ILE A 65 2.84 38.12 8.85
N SER A 66 3.25 38.73 9.96
CA SER A 66 3.79 40.11 9.96
C SER A 66 5.20 40.24 9.38
N TYR A 67 5.97 39.15 9.30
CA TYR A 67 7.37 39.17 8.81
C TYR A 67 7.52 38.96 7.29
N LEU A 68 6.42 38.81 6.54
CA LEU A 68 6.45 38.56 5.09
C LEU A 68 5.99 39.75 4.22
N LYS A 69 5.51 40.85 4.83
CA LYS A 69 5.33 42.11 4.10
C LYS A 69 6.59 42.95 4.23
N LYS A 70 7.45 42.85 3.23
CA LYS A 70 8.51 43.82 2.94
C LYS A 70 8.00 44.84 1.94
#